data_AF-A0A842UEQ9-F1
#
_entry.id   AF-A0A842UEQ9-F1
#
_cell.length_a   1.000
_cell.length_b   1.000
_cell.length_c   1.000
_cell.angle_alpha   90.00
_cell.angle_beta   90.00
_cell.angle_gamma   90.00
#
_symmetry.space_group_name_H-M   'P 1'
#
loop_
_entity.id
_entity.type
_entity.pdbx_description
1 polymer ?
#
loop_
_entity_poly.entity_id
_entity_poly.type
_entity_poly.pdbx_seq_one_letter_code
_entity_poly.pdbx_strand_id
1 'polypeptide(L)'
;MKAVLDISDLEEMTKELLDLTPDGWTRSIYFDVSKLLEEVGEVAEALNKSKYTDEDVADEITDVIVCCFVIALKRKIDLNRAMINKQEKRVKKLLKRFHDKECPK
;
A
#
# COMPACT_ATOMS: atom_id res chain seq x y z
N MET A 1 1.22 11.89 -23.59
CA MET A 1 1.61 10.77 -22.70
C MET A 1 1.27 11.17 -21.29
N LYS A 2 0.43 10.41 -20.57
CA LYS A 2 0.33 10.56 -19.09
C LYS A 2 1.69 10.15 -18.52
N ALA A 3 2.26 10.97 -17.63
CA ALA A 3 3.46 10.58 -16.89
C ALA A 3 3.16 9.29 -16.12
N VAL A 4 4.07 8.32 -16.18
CA VAL A 4 3.98 7.10 -15.36
C VAL A 4 4.60 7.47 -14.02
N LEU A 5 3.77 7.59 -12.98
CA LEU A 5 4.25 7.75 -11.61
C LEU A 5 4.95 6.46 -11.18
N ASP A 6 6.16 6.57 -10.66
CA ASP A 6 6.89 5.47 -10.05
C ASP A 6 6.84 5.50 -8.51
N ILE A 7 7.42 4.48 -7.86
CA ILE A 7 7.41 4.35 -6.40
C ILE A 7 8.09 5.54 -5.72
N SER A 8 9.13 6.10 -6.34
CA SER A 8 9.88 7.24 -5.82
C SER A 8 9.04 8.51 -5.86
N ASP A 9 8.27 8.71 -6.94
CA ASP A 9 7.33 9.83 -7.04
C ASP A 9 6.28 9.77 -5.93
N LEU A 10 5.73 8.57 -5.68
CA LEU A 10 4.75 8.35 -4.60
C LEU A 10 5.35 8.60 -3.21
N GLU A 11 6.61 8.21 -3.00
CA GLU A 11 7.34 8.47 -1.76
C GLU A 11 7.54 9.97 -1.54
N GLU A 12 7.91 10.72 -2.59
CA GLU A 12 8.10 12.17 -2.52
C GLU A 12 6.78 12.91 -2.23
N MET A 13 5.70 12.56 -2.93
CA MET A 13 4.38 13.15 -2.67
C MET A 13 3.90 12.87 -1.23
N THR A 14 4.12 11.65 -0.73
CA THR A 14 3.74 11.30 0.64
C THR A 14 4.58 12.05 1.67
N LYS A 15 5.87 12.27 1.37
CA LYS A 15 6.76 13.06 2.21
C LYS A 15 6.31 14.52 2.29
N GLU A 16 5.93 15.12 1.16
CA GLU A 16 5.37 16.47 1.12
C GLU A 16 4.11 16.58 1.98
N LEU A 17 3.21 15.60 1.91
CA LEU A 17 2.02 15.54 2.77
C LEU A 17 2.37 15.51 4.26
N LEU A 18 3.40 14.73 4.65
CA LEU A 18 3.86 14.67 6.04
C LEU A 18 4.50 15.97 6.51
N ASP A 19 5.27 16.64 5.64
CA ASP A 19 5.90 17.93 5.91
C ASP A 19 4.85 19.06 6.09
N LEU A 20 3.75 19.00 5.33
CA LEU A 20 2.64 19.97 5.42
C LEU A 20 1.69 19.70 6.59
N THR A 21 1.69 18.49 7.17
CA THR A 21 0.81 18.16 8.29
C THR A 21 1.47 18.58 9.62
N PRO A 22 0.82 19.38 10.50
CA PRO A 22 1.43 19.94 11.71
C PRO A 22 2.13 18.94 12.64
N ASP A 23 1.67 17.70 12.67
CA ASP A 23 2.25 16.59 13.44
C ASP A 23 2.56 15.36 12.57
N GLY A 24 2.69 15.52 11.24
CA GLY A 24 2.80 14.38 10.31
C GLY A 24 3.89 13.38 10.69
N TRP A 25 5.08 13.89 10.97
CA TRP A 25 6.23 13.09 11.38
C TRP A 25 6.18 12.59 12.82
N THR A 26 5.53 13.32 13.73
CA THR A 26 5.62 13.11 15.18
C THR A 26 4.39 12.43 15.78
N ARG A 27 3.25 12.43 15.08
CA ARG A 27 2.02 11.76 15.53
C ARG A 27 2.26 10.27 15.73
N SER A 28 1.46 9.69 16.61
CA SER A 28 1.56 8.27 16.97
C SER A 28 1.46 7.38 15.73
N ILE A 29 2.34 6.39 15.60
CA ILE A 29 2.25 5.41 14.51
C ILE A 29 0.92 4.62 14.56
N TYR A 30 0.32 4.48 15.74
CA TYR A 30 -0.98 3.82 15.89
C TYR A 30 -2.12 4.63 15.26
N PHE A 31 -1.99 5.95 15.16
CA PHE A 31 -2.93 6.77 14.41
C PHE A 31 -2.84 6.48 12.90
N ASP A 32 -1.62 6.36 12.37
CA ASP A 32 -1.43 6.00 10.96
C ASP A 32 -1.94 4.57 10.68
N VAL A 33 -1.77 3.64 11.61
CA VAL A 33 -2.34 2.29 11.51
C VAL A 33 -3.87 2.33 11.59
N SER A 34 -4.49 3.17 12.42
CA SER A 34 -5.95 3.30 12.43
C SER A 34 -6.48 3.87 11.12
N LYS A 35 -5.79 4.85 10.53
CA LYS A 35 -6.12 5.35 9.18
C LYS A 35 -6.02 4.25 8.14
N LEU A 36 -4.94 3.46 8.13
CA LEU A 36 -4.82 2.30 7.25
C LEU A 36 -6.02 1.32 7.38
N LEU A 37 -6.49 1.07 8.60
CA LEU A 37 -7.65 0.19 8.82
C LEU A 37 -8.97 0.79 8.33
N GLU A 38 -9.11 2.11 8.41
CA GLU A 38 -10.24 2.87 7.86
C GLU A 38 -10.31 2.68 6.34
N GLU A 39 -9.22 2.98 5.61
CA GLU A 39 -9.18 2.85 4.15
C GLU A 39 -9.41 1.39 3.70
N VAL A 40 -8.89 0.40 4.44
CA VAL A 40 -9.17 -1.03 4.17
C VAL A 40 -10.66 -1.36 4.33
N GLY A 41 -11.33 -0.71 5.28
CA GLY A 41 -12.77 -0.81 5.46
C GLY A 41 -13.55 -0.23 4.29
N GLU A 42 -13.09 0.89 3.73
CA GLU A 42 -13.71 1.55 2.58
C GLU A 42 -13.54 0.73 1.30
N VAL A 43 -12.37 0.10 1.08
CA VAL A 43 -12.19 -0.91 0.01
C VAL A 43 -13.22 -2.04 0.15
N ALA A 44 -13.40 -2.57 1.37
CA ALA A 44 -14.36 -3.65 1.61
C ALA A 44 -15.81 -3.20 1.36
N GLU A 45 -16.14 -1.96 1.71
CA GLU A 45 -17.44 -1.35 1.44
C GLU A 45 -17.69 -1.20 -0.07
N ALA A 46 -16.70 -0.67 -0.80
CA ALA A 46 -16.78 -0.47 -2.24
C ALA A 46 -16.99 -1.80 -2.98
N LEU A 47 -16.26 -2.86 -2.59
CA LEU A 47 -16.41 -4.20 -3.17
C LEU A 47 -17.77 -4.86 -2.86
N ASN A 48 -18.38 -4.55 -1.71
CA ASN A 48 -19.59 -5.23 -1.26
C ASN A 48 -20.88 -4.57 -1.77
N LYS A 49 -20.84 -3.30 -2.17
CA LYS A 49 -22.04 -2.55 -2.58
C LYS A 49 -22.11 -2.43 -4.10
N SER A 50 -23.25 -2.81 -4.68
CA SER A 50 -23.50 -2.81 -6.14
C SER A 50 -23.49 -1.44 -6.84
N LYS A 51 -23.22 -0.36 -6.10
CA LYS A 51 -23.30 1.03 -6.57
C LYS A 51 -21.94 1.66 -6.86
N TYR A 52 -20.84 1.02 -6.43
CA TYR A 52 -19.49 1.52 -6.66
C TYR A 52 -18.99 1.02 -8.01
N THR A 53 -18.21 1.84 -8.69
CA THR A 53 -17.54 1.48 -9.94
C THR A 53 -16.14 0.90 -9.66
N ASP A 54 -15.53 0.32 -10.68
CA ASP A 54 -14.13 -0.15 -10.59
C ASP A 54 -13.17 1.02 -10.30
N GLU A 55 -13.52 2.24 -10.75
CA GLU A 55 -12.79 3.46 -10.41
C GLU A 55 -12.86 3.77 -8.91
N ASP A 56 -14.04 3.68 -8.30
CA ASP A 56 -14.15 3.93 -6.86
C ASP A 56 -13.30 2.92 -6.07
N VAL A 57 -13.35 1.64 -6.44
CA VAL A 57 -12.50 0.61 -5.81
C VAL A 57 -11.01 0.93 -5.99
N ALA A 58 -10.62 1.45 -7.16
CA ALA A 58 -9.24 1.83 -7.43
C ALA A 58 -8.78 3.01 -6.58
N ASP A 59 -9.66 3.99 -6.32
CA ASP A 59 -9.39 5.13 -5.44
C ASP A 59 -9.16 4.63 -3.99
N GLU A 60 -10.06 3.81 -3.45
CA GLU A 60 -9.91 3.27 -2.08
C GLU A 60 -8.65 2.41 -1.92
N ILE A 61 -8.29 1.62 -2.95
CA ILE A 61 -7.03 0.86 -2.96
C ILE A 61 -5.82 1.81 -2.95
N THR A 62 -5.92 2.93 -3.63
CA THR A 62 -4.85 3.93 -3.69
C THR A 62 -4.66 4.60 -2.32
N ASP A 63 -5.73 4.87 -1.58
CA ASP A 63 -5.65 5.43 -0.23
C ASP A 63 -5.00 4.47 0.78
N VAL A 64 -5.29 3.17 0.66
CA VAL A 64 -4.56 2.11 1.39
C VAL A 64 -3.06 2.14 1.07
N ILE A 65 -2.69 2.33 -0.19
CA ILE A 65 -1.28 2.41 -0.62
C ILE A 65 -0.62 3.64 0.00
N VAL A 66 -1.25 4.81 -0.05
CA VAL A 66 -0.73 6.05 0.55
C VAL A 66 -0.50 5.87 2.06
N CYS A 67 -1.44 5.28 2.79
CA CYS A 67 -1.26 4.96 4.21
C CYS A 67 -0.05 4.04 4.45
N CYS A 68 0.20 3.07 3.57
CA CYS A 68 1.40 2.23 3.64
C CYS A 68 2.69 3.04 3.45
N PHE A 69 2.72 4.00 2.53
CA PHE A 69 3.87 4.90 2.33
C PHE A 69 4.14 5.77 3.55
N VAL A 70 3.10 6.35 4.17
CA VAL A 70 3.21 7.13 5.41
C VAL A 70 3.90 6.31 6.51
N ILE A 71 3.42 5.09 6.74
CA ILE A 71 3.97 4.20 7.76
C ILE A 71 5.41 3.83 7.43
N ALA A 72 5.70 3.52 6.17
CA ALA A 72 7.04 3.15 5.73
C ALA A 72 8.04 4.30 5.95
N LEU A 73 7.71 5.52 5.52
CA LEU A 73 8.53 6.71 5.70
C LEU A 73 8.85 6.96 7.17
N LYS A 74 7.82 6.98 8.04
CA LYS A 74 8.00 7.19 9.49
C LYS A 74 8.83 6.10 10.16
N ARG A 75 8.82 4.89 9.61
CA ARG A 75 9.61 3.74 10.08
C ARG A 75 10.95 3.58 9.37
N LYS A 76 11.30 4.49 8.44
CA LYS A 76 12.52 4.45 7.62
C LYS A 76 12.66 3.12 6.86
N ILE A 77 11.53 2.63 6.34
CA ILE A 77 11.47 1.42 5.53
C ILE A 77 11.59 1.82 4.06
N ASP A 78 12.59 1.28 3.39
CA ASP A 78 12.73 1.33 1.94
C ASP A 78 11.70 0.37 1.31
N LEU A 79 10.57 0.92 0.87
CA LEU A 79 9.47 0.15 0.29
C LEU A 79 9.87 -0.54 -1.01
N ASN A 80 10.64 0.13 -1.87
CA ASN A 80 11.07 -0.44 -3.14
C ASN A 80 11.90 -1.72 -2.90
N ARG A 81 12.90 -1.64 -2.02
CA ARG A 81 13.70 -2.80 -1.62
C ARG A 81 12.87 -3.85 -0.88
N ALA A 82 11.93 -3.45 -0.02
CA ALA A 82 11.07 -4.39 0.71
C ALA A 82 10.17 -5.18 -0.25
N MET A 83 9.60 -4.54 -1.27
CA MET A 83 8.78 -5.17 -2.29
C MET A 83 9.58 -6.16 -3.13
N ILE A 84 10.77 -5.78 -3.61
CA ILE A 84 11.67 -6.67 -4.35
C ILE A 84 12.00 -7.91 -3.51
N ASN A 85 12.45 -7.72 -2.26
CA ASN A 85 12.80 -8.81 -1.36
C ASN A 85 11.61 -9.75 -1.07
N LYS A 86 10.41 -9.18 -0.90
CA LYS A 86 9.20 -9.97 -0.68
C LYS A 86 8.82 -10.73 -1.92
N GLN A 87 8.89 -10.12 -3.10
CA GLN A 87 8.56 -10.78 -4.35
C GLN A 87 9.52 -11.90 -4.67
N GLU A 88 10.82 -11.70 -4.52
CA GLU A 88 11.78 -12.80 -4.72
C GLU A 88 11.46 -13.99 -3.83
N LYS A 89 11.22 -13.77 -2.54
CA LYS A 89 10.87 -14.84 -1.59
C LYS A 89 9.54 -15.48 -1.93
N ARG A 90 8.52 -14.69 -2.30
CA ARG A 90 7.17 -15.17 -2.58
C ARG A 90 7.08 -15.90 -3.92
N VAL A 91 7.67 -15.38 -4.98
CA VAL A 91 7.78 -16.03 -6.30
C VAL A 91 8.59 -17.31 -6.17
N LYS A 92 9.78 -17.30 -5.56
CA LYS A 92 10.57 -18.53 -5.35
C LYS A 92 9.76 -19.58 -4.57
N LYS A 93 9.03 -19.16 -3.53
CA LYS A 93 8.17 -20.07 -2.75
C LYS A 93 6.96 -20.60 -3.54
N LEU A 94 6.29 -19.75 -4.32
CA LEU A 94 5.14 -20.15 -5.14
C LEU A 94 5.57 -21.06 -6.29
N LEU A 95 6.62 -20.69 -7.02
CA LEU A 95 7.21 -21.52 -8.07
C LEU A 95 7.62 -22.89 -7.51
N LYS A 96 8.27 -22.93 -6.35
CA LYS A 96 8.58 -24.19 -5.67
C LYS A 96 7.32 -25.02 -5.42
N ARG A 97 6.25 -24.44 -4.88
CA ARG A 97 4.98 -25.16 -4.66
C ARG A 97 4.34 -25.69 -5.95
N PHE A 98 4.42 -24.93 -7.04
CA PHE A 98 3.97 -25.40 -8.36
C PHE A 98 4.83 -26.57 -8.87
N HIS A 99 6.15 -26.48 -8.75
CA HIS A 99 7.07 -27.56 -9.12
C HIS A 99 6.88 -28.82 -8.25
N ASP A 100 6.57 -28.64 -6.97
CA ASP A 100 6.35 -29.71 -5.99
C ASP A 100 4.91 -30.29 -6.05
N LYS A 101 4.06 -29.80 -6.97
CA LYS A 101 2.62 -30.15 -7.10
C LYS A 101 1.78 -29.89 -5.83
N GLU A 102 2.28 -29.04 -4.94
CA GLU A 102 1.59 -28.59 -3.73
C GLU A 102 0.81 -27.28 -3.99
N CYS A 103 0.01 -27.28 -5.06
CA CYS A 103 -0.82 -26.12 -5.37
C CYS A 103 -1.71 -25.79 -4.16
N PRO A 104 -1.72 -24.53 -3.67
CA PRO A 104 -2.79 -24.10 -2.79
C PRO A 104 -4.11 -24.30 -3.52
N LYS A 105 -5.03 -25.07 -2.91
CA LYS A 105 -6.43 -25.06 -3.30
C LYS A 105 -7.03 -23.68 -3.07
#